data_AF-A0A0F9DX54-F1
#
_entry.id   AF-A0A0F9DX54-F1
#
_cell.length_a   1.000
_cell.length_b   1.000
_cell.length_c   1.000
_cell.angle_alpha   90.00
_cell.angle_beta   90.00
_cell.angle_gamma   90.00
#
_symmetry.space_group_name_H-M   'P 1'
#
loop_
_entity.id
_entity.type
_entity.pdbx_description
1 polymer ?
#
loop_
_entity_poly.entity_id
_entity_poly.type
_entity_poly.pdbx_seq_one_letter_code
_entity_poly.pdbx_strand_id
1 'polypeptide(L)'
;MKRKIGLELTDCLKELHLPTVRECYNEQADLARRESLSYEQYLLELVEREREVRKQNRINRLLRESKLPEEKTLSTFDRKRLPGKIDAQINVLL
;
A
#
# COMPACT_ATOMS: atom_id res chain seq x y z
N MET A 1 -33.53 6.22 -9.95
CA MET A 1 -32.84 6.56 -8.68
C MET A 1 -31.46 5.90 -8.51
N LYS A 2 -31.29 4.57 -8.66
CA LYS A 2 -29.99 3.90 -8.41
C LYS A 2 -28.77 4.44 -9.18
N ARG A 3 -28.94 4.98 -10.40
CA ARG A 3 -27.84 5.57 -11.20
C ARG A 3 -27.31 6.91 -10.66
N LYS A 4 -28.10 7.64 -9.86
CA LYS A 4 -27.72 8.98 -9.36
C LYS A 4 -26.77 8.88 -8.16
N ILE A 5 -27.02 7.91 -7.28
CA ILE A 5 -26.22 7.65 -6.08
C ILE A 5 -24.77 7.26 -6.44
N GLY A 6 -24.56 6.47 -7.48
CA GLY A 6 -23.21 6.08 -7.91
C GLY A 6 -22.38 7.27 -8.44
N LEU A 7 -23.02 8.22 -9.12
CA LEU A 7 -22.37 9.45 -9.60
C LEU A 7 -22.04 10.38 -8.44
N GLU A 8 -23.01 10.63 -7.54
CA GLU A 8 -22.81 11.45 -6.33
C GLU A 8 -21.71 10.86 -5.43
N LEU A 9 -21.69 9.54 -5.25
CA LEU A 9 -20.61 8.86 -4.53
C LEU A 9 -19.25 9.06 -5.22
N THR A 10 -19.20 8.93 -6.54
CA THR A 10 -17.95 9.11 -7.30
C THR A 10 -17.41 10.53 -7.18
N ASP A 11 -18.29 11.53 -7.18
CA ASP A 11 -17.90 12.94 -7.05
C ASP A 11 -17.44 13.27 -5.63
N CYS A 12 -18.14 12.78 -4.59
CA CYS A 12 -17.66 12.86 -3.21
C CYS A 12 -16.29 12.19 -3.04
N LEU A 13 -16.06 11.02 -3.65
CA LEU A 13 -14.77 10.32 -3.59
C LEU A 13 -13.66 11.08 -4.32
N LYS A 14 -13.99 11.82 -5.40
CA LYS A 14 -13.05 12.71 -6.08
C LYS A 14 -12.67 13.90 -5.20
N GLU A 15 -13.65 14.55 -4.58
CA GLU A 15 -13.41 15.69 -3.68
C GLU A 15 -12.56 15.30 -2.46
N LEU A 16 -12.80 14.11 -1.90
CA LEU A 16 -12.01 13.57 -0.79
C LEU A 16 -10.66 12.98 -1.23
N HIS A 17 -10.34 13.01 -2.52
CA HIS A 17 -9.14 12.42 -3.11
C HIS A 17 -8.93 10.94 -2.76
N LEU A 18 -9.98 10.11 -2.86
CA LEU A 18 -9.96 8.67 -2.56
C LEU A 18 -9.99 7.83 -3.85
N PRO A 19 -8.88 7.78 -4.64
CA PRO A 19 -8.85 7.11 -5.93
C PRO A 19 -9.01 5.58 -5.83
N THR A 20 -8.44 4.95 -4.80
CA THR A 20 -8.48 3.48 -4.64
C THR A 20 -9.89 3.04 -4.29
N VAL A 21 -10.56 3.77 -3.38
CA VAL A 21 -11.98 3.53 -3.06
C VAL A 21 -12.83 3.68 -4.32
N ARG A 22 -12.61 4.71 -5.13
CA ARG A 22 -13.37 4.94 -6.37
C ARG A 22 -13.25 3.78 -7.37
N GLU A 23 -12.10 3.13 -7.44
CA GLU A 23 -11.88 1.98 -8.33
C GLU A 23 -12.45 0.69 -7.73
N CYS A 24 -12.28 0.48 -6.42
CA CYS A 24 -12.63 -0.79 -5.77
C CYS A 24 -14.03 -0.85 -5.15
N TYR A 25 -14.78 0.26 -5.03
CA TYR A 25 -16.06 0.25 -4.28
C TYR A 25 -17.13 -0.65 -4.90
N ASN A 26 -17.18 -0.77 -6.23
CA ASN A 26 -18.17 -1.62 -6.91
C ASN A 26 -17.86 -3.09 -6.64
N GLU A 27 -16.60 -3.49 -6.82
CA GLU A 27 -16.14 -4.86 -6.57
C GLU A 27 -16.34 -5.25 -5.10
N GLN A 28 -15.97 -4.36 -4.18
CA GLN A 28 -16.17 -4.62 -2.76
C GLN A 28 -17.64 -4.62 -2.34
N ALA A 29 -18.49 -3.81 -2.98
CA ALA A 29 -19.92 -3.86 -2.71
C ALA A 29 -20.54 -5.18 -3.19
N ASP A 30 -20.02 -5.75 -4.28
CA ASP A 30 -20.45 -7.06 -4.78
C ASP A 30 -19.96 -8.19 -3.86
N LEU A 31 -18.73 -8.11 -3.35
CA LEU A 31 -18.19 -9.06 -2.36
C LEU A 31 -18.97 -8.99 -1.05
N ALA A 32 -19.21 -7.79 -0.51
CA ALA A 32 -19.98 -7.60 0.71
C ALA A 32 -21.41 -8.16 0.61
N ARG A 33 -22.05 -8.06 -0.56
CA ARG A 33 -23.35 -8.70 -0.81
C ARG A 33 -23.28 -10.23 -0.84
N ARG A 34 -22.18 -10.80 -1.33
CA ARG A 34 -21.97 -12.26 -1.39
C ARG A 34 -21.65 -12.83 -0.01
N GLU A 35 -20.80 -12.15 0.73
CA GLU A 35 -20.32 -12.59 2.06
C GLU A 35 -21.24 -12.14 3.20
N SER A 36 -22.32 -11.40 2.90
CA SER A 36 -23.23 -10.81 3.89
C SER A 36 -22.49 -9.99 4.95
N LEU A 37 -21.43 -9.27 4.53
CA LEU A 37 -20.63 -8.43 5.42
C LEU A 37 -21.49 -7.30 6.00
N SER A 38 -21.21 -6.96 7.26
CA SER A 38 -21.83 -5.78 7.88
C SER A 38 -21.40 -4.51 7.15
N TYR A 39 -22.26 -3.49 7.14
CA TYR A 39 -21.94 -2.18 6.56
C TYR A 39 -20.66 -1.57 7.13
N GLU A 40 -20.40 -1.80 8.43
CA GLU A 40 -19.18 -1.34 9.10
C GLU A 40 -17.93 -2.06 8.58
N GLN A 41 -18.02 -3.37 8.34
CA GLN A 41 -16.92 -4.17 7.82
C GLN A 41 -16.58 -3.77 6.39
N TYR A 42 -17.61 -3.56 5.55
CA TYR A 42 -17.43 -3.06 4.19
C TYR A 42 -16.73 -1.70 4.17
N LEU A 43 -17.15 -0.76 5.03
CA LEU A 43 -16.53 0.56 5.10
C LEU A 43 -15.08 0.47 5.60
N LEU A 44 -14.81 -0.37 6.60
CA LEU A 44 -13.47 -0.59 7.13
C LEU A 44 -12.53 -1.10 6.04
N GLU A 45 -12.94 -2.15 5.31
CA GLU A 45 -12.12 -2.77 4.27
C GLU A 45 -11.79 -1.80 3.12
N LEU A 46 -12.77 -0.98 2.72
CA LEU A 46 -12.56 0.09 1.74
C LEU A 46 -11.50 1.10 2.19
N VAL A 47 -11.60 1.58 3.43
CA VAL A 47 -10.68 2.58 3.99
C VAL A 47 -9.30 1.98 4.22
N GLU A 48 -9.21 0.73 4.67
CA GLU A 48 -7.94 0.01 4.83
C GLU A 48 -7.22 -0.13 3.49
N ARG A 49 -7.92 -0.52 2.43
CA ARG A 49 -7.34 -0.68 1.09
C ARG A 49 -6.78 0.64 0.55
N GLU A 50 -7.49 1.75 0.74
CA GLU A 50 -6.99 3.09 0.39
C GLU A 50 -5.74 3.47 1.20
N ARG A 51 -5.73 3.19 2.52
CA ARG A 51 -4.56 3.45 3.36
C ARG A 51 -3.35 2.62 2.93
N GLU A 52 -3.55 1.35 2.61
CA GLU A 52 -2.52 0.42 2.13
C GLU A 52 -1.89 0.95 0.84
N VAL A 53 -2.70 1.31 -0.15
CA VAL A 53 -2.22 1.82 -1.44
C VAL A 53 -1.48 3.15 -1.28
N ARG A 54 -1.98 4.06 -0.43
CA ARG A 54 -1.26 5.31 -0.13
C ARG A 54 0.08 5.05 0.56
N LYS A 55 0.13 4.11 1.50
CA LYS A 55 1.36 3.70 2.17
C LYS A 55 2.35 3.11 1.17
N GLN A 56 1.91 2.22 0.29
CA GLN A 56 2.75 1.61 -0.73
C GLN A 56 3.26 2.65 -1.73
N ASN A 57 2.42 3.57 -2.20
CA ASN A 57 2.83 4.65 -3.07
C ASN A 57 3.85 5.58 -2.42
N ARG A 58 3.69 5.87 -1.12
CA ARG A 58 4.67 6.64 -0.34
C ARG A 58 6.00 5.89 -0.24
N ILE A 59 5.98 4.60 0.05
CA ILE A 59 7.20 3.77 0.10
C ILE A 59 7.88 3.76 -1.27
N ASN A 60 7.16 3.49 -2.34
CA ASN A 60 7.69 3.49 -3.71
C ASN A 60 8.29 4.85 -4.10
N ARG A 61 7.64 5.96 -3.72
CA ARG A 61 8.17 7.31 -3.95
C ARG A 61 9.48 7.52 -3.18
N LEU A 62 9.50 7.20 -1.89
CA LEU A 62 10.70 7.33 -1.06
C LEU A 62 11.86 6.45 -1.58
N LEU A 63 11.57 5.23 -2.02
CA LEU A 63 12.55 4.34 -2.62
C LEU A 63 13.16 4.94 -3.90
N ARG A 64 12.32 5.50 -4.79
CA ARG A 64 12.77 6.18 -6.01
C ARG A 64 13.59 7.44 -5.69
N GLU A 65 13.13 8.27 -4.75
CA GLU A 65 13.82 9.49 -4.31
C GLU A 65 15.16 9.18 -3.64
N SER A 66 15.25 8.06 -2.93
CA SER A 66 16.46 7.63 -2.23
C SER A 66 17.61 7.34 -3.20
N LYS A 67 17.33 7.10 -4.49
CA LYS A 67 18.33 6.74 -5.52
C LYS A 67 19.28 5.64 -5.06
N LEU A 68 18.83 4.79 -4.14
CA LEU A 68 19.60 3.64 -3.71
C LEU A 68 19.68 2.71 -4.91
N PRO A 69 20.89 2.30 -5.32
CA PRO A 69 21.04 1.16 -6.22
C PRO A 69 20.26 -0.01 -5.62
N GLU A 70 19.50 -0.76 -6.43
CA GLU A 70 18.80 -1.97 -5.97
C GLU A 70 19.78 -2.96 -5.30
N GLU A 71 21.05 -2.89 -5.71
CA GLU A 71 22.20 -3.61 -5.15
C GLU A 71 22.71 -3.08 -3.79
N LYS A 72 22.11 -2.05 -3.19
CA LYS A 72 22.44 -1.62 -1.81
C LYS A 72 21.60 -2.32 -0.75
N THR A 73 21.34 -3.60 -0.97
CA THR A 73 20.79 -4.48 0.06
C THR A 73 21.95 -5.17 0.78
N LEU A 74 21.85 -5.43 2.10
CA LEU A 74 22.88 -6.16 2.86
C LEU A 74 23.23 -7.53 2.25
N SER A 75 22.31 -8.11 1.49
CA SER A 75 22.50 -9.35 0.72
C SER A 75 23.43 -9.19 -0.49
N THR A 76 23.46 -8.01 -1.11
CA THR A 76 24.30 -7.70 -2.28
C THR A 76 25.58 -6.95 -1.88
N PHE A 77 25.73 -6.62 -0.60
CA PHE A 77 26.93 -5.99 -0.04
C PHE A 77 28.11 -6.98 -0.05
N ASP A 78 29.18 -6.62 -0.77
CA ASP A 78 30.37 -7.46 -0.89
C ASP A 78 31.17 -7.51 0.42
N ARG A 79 30.81 -8.49 1.26
CA ARG A 79 31.46 -8.76 2.56
C ARG A 79 32.96 -9.05 2.45
N LYS A 80 33.44 -9.48 1.27
CA LYS A 80 34.87 -9.74 1.05
C LYS A 80 35.71 -8.46 1.04
N ARG A 81 35.07 -7.29 0.85
CA ARG A 81 35.74 -5.97 0.90
C ARG A 81 35.87 -5.42 2.31
N LEU A 82 35.29 -6.08 3.33
CA LEU A 82 35.41 -5.66 4.71
C LEU A 82 36.64 -6.26 5.40
N PRO A 83 37.30 -5.49 6.30
CA PRO A 83 38.24 -6.05 7.25
C PRO A 83 37.53 -7.09 8.13
N GLY A 84 38.15 -8.26 8.35
CA GLY A 84 37.51 -9.40 9.03
C GLY A 84 36.93 -9.11 10.42
N LYS A 85 37.44 -8.09 11.13
CA LYS A 85 36.88 -7.65 12.42
C LYS A 85 35.48 -7.05 12.28
N ILE A 86 35.21 -6.34 11.18
CA ILE A 86 33.93 -5.68 10.91
C ILE A 86 32.93 -6.71 10.38
N ASP A 87 33.37 -7.64 9.53
CA ASP A 87 32.50 -8.72 9.04
C ASP A 87 31.99 -9.63 10.17
N ALA A 88 32.83 -9.93 11.16
CA ALA A 88 32.43 -10.67 12.35
C ALA A 88 31.35 -9.93 13.18
N GLN A 89 31.39 -8.59 13.22
CA GLN A 89 30.38 -7.79 13.94
C GLN A 89 29.04 -7.74 13.21
N ILE A 90 29.04 -7.80 11.87
CA ILE A 90 27.80 -7.81 11.08
C ILE A 90 26.94 -9.03 11.41
N ASN A 91 27.55 -10.20 11.63
CA ASN A 91 26.82 -11.42 12.00
C ASN A 91 26.21 -11.38 13.41
N VAL A 92 26.63 -10.45 14.26
CA VAL A 92 26.10 -10.28 15.63
C VAL A 92 24.96 -9.27 15.68
N LEU A 93 24.91 -8.34 14.72
CA LEU A 93 23.96 -7.22 14.68
C LEU A 93 22.72 -7.49 13.80
N LEU A 94 22.71 -8.61 13.06
CA LEU A 94 21.61 -9.11 12.23
C LEU A 94 21.01 -10.36 12.85
#